data_AF-A0AA39MTH4-F1
#
_entry.id   AF-A0AA39MTH4-F1
#
_cell.length_a   1.000
_cell.length_b   1.000
_cell.length_c   1.000
_cell.angle_alpha   90.00
_cell.angle_beta   90.00
_cell.angle_gamma   90.00
#
_symmetry.space_group_name_H-M   'P 1'
#
loop_
_entity.id
_entity.type
_entity.pdbx_description
1 polymer ?
#
loop_
_entity_poly.entity_id
_entity_poly.type
_entity_poly.pdbx_seq_one_letter_code
_entity_poly.pdbx_strand_id
1 'polypeptide(L)' 'MNVMLTRCRRGLVIVASRTFLSGPGQSTLVGKLARGRRWIEWTAVSEQRVNLPDA' A
#
# COMPACT_ATOMS: atom_id res chain seq x y z
N MET A 1 -15.53 -10.19 4.06
CA MET A 1 -14.10 -10.59 4.23
C MET A 1 -13.35 -10.19 2.96
N ASN A 2 -12.26 -9.41 3.05
CA ASN A 2 -11.47 -9.07 1.86
C ASN A 2 -10.43 -10.17 1.62
N VAL A 3 -10.69 -11.00 0.61
CA VAL A 3 -9.86 -12.19 0.33
C VAL A 3 -8.42 -11.78 0.07
N MET A 4 -8.18 -10.77 -0.77
CA MET A 4 -6.82 -10.36 -1.16
C MET A 4 -5.99 -9.87 0.04
N LEU A 5 -6.61 -9.13 0.96
CA LEU A 5 -5.91 -8.54 2.12
C LEU A 5 -5.72 -9.49 3.31
N THR A 6 -6.24 -10.72 3.24
CA THR A 6 -6.22 -11.67 4.36
C THR A 6 -5.35 -12.91 4.08
N ARG A 7 -4.66 -12.97 2.93
CA ARG A 7 -3.82 -14.12 2.54
C ARG A 7 -2.44 -14.14 3.20
N CYS A 8 -1.94 -13.01 3.67
CA CYS A 8 -0.59 -12.89 4.24
C CYS A 8 -0.63 -12.97 5.77
N ARG A 9 0.24 -13.80 6.36
CA ARG A 9 0.26 -14.07 7.81
C ARG A 9 1.17 -13.16 8.62
N ARG A 10 2.27 -12.65 8.03
CA ARG A 10 3.31 -11.88 8.74
C ARG A 10 3.34 -10.41 8.37
N GLY A 11 3.10 -10.08 7.10
CA GLY A 11 3.09 -8.72 6.59
C GLY A 11 2.57 -8.69 5.15
N LEU A 12 2.06 -7.54 4.72
CA LEU A 12 1.50 -7.32 3.39
C LEU A 12 1.96 -5.96 2.87
N VAL A 13 2.55 -5.96 1.67
CA VAL A 13 2.91 -4.74 0.95
C VAL A 13 1.86 -4.52 -0.14
N ILE A 14 1.22 -3.36 -0.15
CA ILE A 14 0.20 -3.00 -1.13
C ILE A 14 0.77 -1.91 -2.03
N VAL A 15 0.95 -2.22 -3.31
CA VAL A 15 1.30 -1.25 -4.34
C VAL A 15 0.01 -0.72 -4.97
N ALA A 16 -0.19 0.59 -4.93
CA ALA A 16 -1.39 1.24 -5.44
C ALA A 16 -1.09 2.62 -6.03
N SER A 17 -1.96 3.09 -6.91
CA SER A 17 -1.87 4.45 -7.47
C SER A 17 -2.41 5.49 -6.49
N ARG A 18 -1.69 6.61 -6.33
CA ARG A 18 -2.17 7.77 -5.55
C ARG A 18 -3.48 8.33 -6.10
N THR A 19 -3.61 8.46 -7.42
CA THR A 19 -4.82 9.02 -8.05
C THR A 19 -6.04 8.14 -7.79
N PHE A 20 -5.85 6.82 -7.79
CA PHE A 20 -6.91 5.88 -7.43
C PHE A 20 -7.32 6.03 -5.96
N LEU A 21 -6.37 6.05 -5.03
CA LEU A 21 -6.66 6.13 -3.59
C LEU A 21 -7.20 7.49 -3.13
N SER A 22 -6.90 8.57 -3.85
CA SER A 22 -7.49 9.90 -3.62
C SER A 22 -8.84 10.08 -4.31
N GLY A 23 -9.20 9.21 -5.27
CA GLY A 23 -10.45 9.27 -6.02
C GLY A 23 -11.36 8.07 -5.73
N PRO A 24 -11.70 7.26 -6.74
CA PRO A 24 -12.72 6.20 -6.61
C PRO A 24 -12.36 5.12 -5.56
N GLY A 25 -11.07 4.97 -5.24
CA GLY A 25 -10.58 4.04 -4.24
C GLY A 25 -10.65 4.54 -2.79
N GLN A 26 -10.95 5.81 -2.54
CA GLN A 26 -10.80 6.46 -1.24
C GLN A 26 -11.65 5.84 -0.11
N SER A 27 -12.84 5.34 -0.44
CA SER A 27 -13.77 4.72 0.51
C SER A 27 -13.53 3.21 0.69
N THR A 28 -12.70 2.60 -0.16
CA THR A 28 -12.32 1.19 -0.06
C THR A 28 -11.47 0.94 1.19
N LEU A 29 -11.32 -0.34 1.58
CA LEU A 29 -10.46 -0.71 2.70
C LEU A 29 -9.00 -0.29 2.48
N VAL A 30 -8.47 -0.42 1.26
CA VAL A 30 -7.10 0.03 0.92
C VAL A 30 -6.99 1.55 1.01
N GLY A 31 -7.98 2.28 0.48
CA GLY A 31 -8.02 3.75 0.57
C GLY A 31 -8.08 4.26 2.00
N LYS A 32 -8.79 3.56 2.88
CA LYS A 32 -8.81 3.86 4.33
C LYS A 32 -7.46 3.59 4.99
N LEU A 33 -6.81 2.47 4.68
CA LEU A 33 -5.49 2.10 5.25
C LEU A 33 -4.36 3.04 4.81
N ALA A 34 -4.46 3.63 3.63
CA ALA A 34 -3.46 4.56 3.11
C ALA A 34 -3.50 5.95 3.76
N ARG A 35 -4.60 6.32 4.45
CA ARG A 35 -4.72 7.63 5.10
C ARG A 35 -3.70 7.76 6.22
N GLY A 36 -2.95 8.86 6.20
CA GLY A 36 -1.93 9.15 7.21
C GLY A 36 -0.64 8.31 7.10
N ARG A 37 -0.51 7.46 6.07
CA ARG A 37 0.74 6.71 5.82
C ARG A 37 1.69 7.48 4.91
N ARG A 38 2.99 7.31 5.17
CA ARG A 38 4.05 7.84 4.31
C ARG A 38 4.10 7.05 3.00
N TRP A 39 4.14 7.76 1.88
CA TRP A 39 4.26 7.14 0.57
C TRP A 39 5.73 6.95 0.20
N ILE A 40 6.02 5.78 -0.35
CA ILE A 40 7.31 5.44 -0.94
C ILE A 40 7.05 5.03 -2.38
N GLU A 41 7.79 5.60 -3.32
CA GLU A 41 7.71 5.20 -4.73
C GLU A 41 8.20 3.76 -4.87
N TRP A 42 7.41 2.93 -5.55
CA TRP A 42 7.71 1.50 -5.67
C TRP A 42 9.04 1.26 -6.37
N THR A 43 9.42 2.13 -7.32
CA THR A 43 10.69 2.06 -8.04
C THR A 43 11.88 2.17 -7.10
N ALA A 44 11.80 3.04 -6.08
CA ALA A 44 12.86 3.18 -5.10
C ALA A 44 13.08 1.90 -4.28
N VAL A 45 12.00 1.15 -4.00
CA VAL A 45 12.09 -0.15 -3.32
C VAL A 45 12.65 -1.21 -4.27
N SER A 46 12.18 -1.26 -5.53
CA SER A 46 12.65 -2.27 -6.50
C SER A 46 14.10 -2.08 -6.89
N GLU A 47 14.57 -0.84 -6.95
CA GLU A 47 15.96 -0.48 -7.23
C GLU A 47 16.85 -0.58 -5.98
N GLN A 48 16.31 -1.06 -4.85
CA GLN A 48 17.02 -1.17 -3.56
C GLN A 48 17.59 0.16 -3.04
N ARG A 49 17.02 1.29 -3.46
CA ARG A 49 17.41 2.63 -3.00
C ARG A 49 16.84 2.94 -1.62
N VAL A 50 15.73 2.31 -1.25
CA VAL A 50 15.11 2.42 0.08
C VAL A 50 14.63 1.05 0.55
N ASN A 51 14.64 0.84 1.87
CA ASN A 51 14.08 -0.35 2.49
C ASN A 51 12.56 -0.36 2.37
N LEU A 52 11.99 -1.57 2.48
CA LEU A 52 10.56 -1.74 2.70
C LEU A 52 10.12 -0.93 3.93
N PRO A 53 8.98 -0.22 3.87
CA PRO A 53 8.46 0.49 5.03
C PRO A 53 8.18 -0.50 6.16
N ASP A 54 8.63 -0.15 7.37
CA ASP A 54 8.48 -0.94 8.60
C ASP A 54 9.17 -2.32 8.56
N ALA A 55 10.18 -2.51 7.70
CA ALA A 55 11.00 -3.73 7.59
C ALA A 55 12.27 -3.71 8.44
#